data_AF-A0A958ESX1-F1
#
_entry.id   AF-A0A958ESX1-F1
#
_cell.length_a   1.000
_cell.length_b   1.000
_cell.length_c   1.000
_cell.angle_alpha   90.00
_cell.angle_beta   90.00
_cell.angle_gamma   90.00
#
_symmetry.space_group_name_H-M   'P 1'
#
loop_
_entity.id
_entity.type
_entity.pdbx_description
1 polymer ?
#
loop_
_entity_poly.entity_id
_entity_poly.type
_entity_poly.pdbx_seq_one_letter_code
_entity_poly.pdbx_strand_id
1 'polypeptide(L)'
;NSMFITDWSSLQINSNQIMVLLYLGILSSGICFFLWNYGATKVNNGTLAVLNNLKVPLGVLISITVFGENGDWKRLLLGGTVIFAAIIINEFFKNKAPVYSFKSK
;
A
#
# COMPACT_ATOMS: atom_id res chain seq x y z
N ASN A 1 -12.56 -6.91 -29.51
CA ASN A 1 -11.98 -6.99 -30.86
C ASN A 1 -10.46 -7.08 -30.93
N SER A 2 -9.68 -6.93 -29.85
CA SER A 2 -8.21 -7.05 -29.89
C SER A 2 -7.68 -8.50 -29.87
N MET A 3 -8.41 -9.45 -29.28
CA MET A 3 -8.01 -10.87 -29.20
C MET A 3 -7.92 -11.58 -30.57
N PHE A 4 -8.67 -11.12 -31.58
CA PHE A 4 -8.74 -11.76 -32.90
C PHE A 4 -7.86 -11.09 -33.97
N ILE A 5 -7.27 -9.92 -33.68
CA ILE A 5 -6.47 -9.13 -34.64
C ILE A 5 -4.97 -9.18 -34.30
N THR A 6 -4.62 -9.55 -33.06
CA THR A 6 -3.22 -9.64 -32.62
C THR A 6 -2.56 -10.87 -33.25
N ASP A 7 -1.48 -10.68 -34.01
CA ASP A 7 -0.66 -11.78 -34.56
C ASP A 7 0.09 -12.51 -33.45
N TRP A 8 -0.54 -13.55 -32.88
CA TRP A 8 0.03 -14.41 -31.83
C TRP A 8 1.37 -15.08 -32.24
N SER A 9 1.63 -15.18 -33.54
CA SER A 9 2.89 -15.68 -34.11
C SER A 9 4.06 -14.71 -33.98
N SER A 10 3.80 -13.41 -33.76
CA SER A 10 4.84 -12.39 -33.55
C SER A 10 5.29 -12.27 -32.09
N LEU A 11 4.66 -13.04 -31.19
CA LEU A 11 4.86 -12.97 -29.75
C LEU A 11 6.18 -13.67 -29.36
N GLN A 12 7.28 -12.91 -29.40
CA GLN A 12 8.58 -13.40 -28.95
C GLN A 12 8.73 -13.21 -27.45
N ILE A 13 8.58 -14.29 -26.69
CA ILE A 13 8.79 -14.29 -25.24
C ILE A 13 10.29 -14.33 -24.97
N ASN A 14 10.82 -13.22 -24.47
CA ASN A 14 12.21 -13.12 -24.04
C ASN A 14 12.34 -13.61 -22.59
N SER A 15 13.43 -14.30 -22.25
CA SER A 15 13.76 -14.72 -20.88
C SER A 15 13.70 -13.54 -19.88
N ASN A 16 14.08 -12.33 -20.31
CA ASN A 16 13.98 -11.13 -19.48
C ASN A 16 12.53 -10.77 -19.13
N GLN A 17 11.59 -10.93 -20.06
CA GLN A 17 10.16 -10.64 -19.80
C GLN A 17 9.57 -11.63 -18.80
N ILE A 18 9.93 -12.91 -18.92
CA ILE A 18 9.53 -13.95 -17.94
C ILE A 18 10.08 -13.59 -16.56
N MET A 19 11.35 -13.16 -16.48
CA MET A 19 11.96 -12.79 -15.21
C MET A 19 11.31 -11.56 -14.57
N VAL A 20 10.94 -10.55 -15.38
CA VAL A 20 10.17 -9.39 -14.92
C VAL A 20 8.78 -9.80 -14.43
N LEU A 21 8.08 -10.70 -15.13
CA LEU A 21 6.77 -11.21 -14.68
C LEU A 21 6.87 -11.99 -13.38
N LEU A 22 7.89 -12.84 -13.22
CA LEU A 22 8.15 -13.55 -11.97
C LEU A 22 8.46 -12.57 -10.83
N TYR A 23 9.27 -11.55 -11.10
CA TYR A 23 9.59 -10.50 -10.12
C TYR A 23 8.32 -9.73 -9.70
N LEU A 24 7.54 -9.21 -10.65
CA LEU A 24 6.30 -8.48 -10.31
C LEU A 24 5.27 -9.39 -9.62
N GLY A 25 5.16 -10.65 -10.06
CA GLY A 25 4.21 -11.61 -9.48
C GLY A 25 4.56 -11.97 -8.04
N ILE A 26 5.81 -12.40 -7.79
CA ILE A 26 6.23 -12.90 -6.47
C ILE A 26 6.48 -11.75 -5.51
N LEU A 27 7.34 -10.79 -5.89
CA LEU A 27 7.76 -9.70 -5.00
C LEU A 27 6.67 -8.65 -4.85
N SER A 28 6.24 -8.04 -5.96
CA SER A 28 5.33 -6.88 -5.90
C SER A 28 3.90 -7.27 -5.52
N SER A 29 3.41 -8.44 -5.92
CA SER A 29 2.06 -8.89 -5.57
C SER A 29 2.11 -9.84 -4.38
N GLY A 30 2.77 -11.00 -4.52
CA GLY A 30 2.75 -12.04 -3.48
C GLY A 30 3.23 -11.55 -2.10
N ILE A 31 4.48 -11.10 -2.01
CA ILE A 31 5.10 -10.71 -0.74
C ILE A 31 4.45 -9.43 -0.19
N CYS A 32 4.26 -8.39 -1.01
CA CYS A 32 3.64 -7.14 -0.56
C CYS A 32 2.21 -7.34 -0.04
N PHE A 33 1.37 -8.11 -0.76
CA PHE A 33 0.02 -8.40 -0.26
C PHE A 33 0.06 -9.24 1.01
N PHE A 34 0.96 -10.23 1.10
CA PHE A 34 1.10 -11.03 2.31
C PHE A 34 1.48 -10.15 3.52
N LEU A 35 2.50 -9.30 3.38
CA LEU A 35 2.94 -8.39 4.44
C LEU A 35 1.85 -7.39 4.83
N TRP A 36 1.10 -6.85 3.85
CA TRP A 36 -0.03 -5.96 4.12
C TRP A 36 -1.14 -6.65 4.91
N ASN A 37 -1.54 -7.86 4.49
CA ASN A 37 -2.57 -8.64 5.19
C ASN A 37 -2.10 -9.09 6.58
N TYR A 38 -0.84 -9.51 6.70
CA TYR A 38 -0.24 -9.84 7.99
C TYR A 38 -0.26 -8.64 8.93
N GLY A 39 0.16 -7.46 8.46
CA GLY A 39 0.09 -6.21 9.22
C GLY A 39 -1.34 -5.84 9.62
N ALA A 40 -2.31 -6.04 8.74
CA ALA A 40 -3.73 -5.83 9.02
C ALA A 40 -4.24 -6.70 10.19
N THR A 41 -3.70 -7.89 10.39
CA THR A 41 -4.05 -8.74 11.55
C THR A 41 -3.46 -8.28 12.88
N LYS A 42 -2.45 -7.40 12.85
CA LYS A 42 -1.71 -6.93 14.04
C LYS A 42 -2.14 -5.53 14.51
N VAL A 43 -2.97 -4.83 13.74
CA VAL A 43 -3.43 -3.46 14.05
C VAL A 43 -4.96 -3.40 14.13
N ASN A 44 -5.50 -2.35 14.75
CA ASN A 44 -6.94 -2.16 14.80
C ASN A 44 -7.49 -1.57 13.48
N ASN A 45 -8.81 -1.66 13.28
CA ASN A 45 -9.47 -1.19 12.07
C ASN A 45 -9.25 0.31 11.80
N GLY A 46 -9.16 1.14 12.85
CA GLY A 46 -8.90 2.57 12.73
C GLY A 46 -7.49 2.88 12.23
N THR A 47 -6.48 2.20 12.77
CA THR A 47 -5.09 2.30 12.30
C THR A 47 -4.99 1.82 10.85
N LEU A 48 -5.70 0.75 10.49
CA LEU A 48 -5.70 0.24 9.12
C LEU A 48 -6.32 1.25 8.13
N ALA A 49 -7.40 1.93 8.54
CA ALA A 49 -8.02 2.99 7.75
C ALA A 49 -7.09 4.20 7.56
N VAL A 50 -6.32 4.56 8.59
CA VAL A 50 -5.34 5.65 8.49
C VAL A 50 -4.16 5.24 7.59
N LEU A 51 -3.65 4.01 7.71
CA LEU A 51 -2.57 3.50 6.86
C LEU A 51 -2.95 3.40 5.38
N ASN A 52 -4.21 3.11 5.07
CA ASN A 52 -4.69 3.12 3.68
C ASN A 52 -4.53 4.50 3.03
N ASN A 53 -4.79 5.57 3.79
CA ASN A 53 -4.58 6.95 3.35
C ASN A 53 -3.10 7.36 3.34
N LEU A 54 -2.27 6.77 4.22
CA LEU A 54 -0.82 7.04 4.30
C LEU A 54 -0.05 6.57 3.06
N LYS A 55 -0.52 5.53 2.37
CA LYS A 55 0.11 4.98 1.16
C LYS A 55 0.43 6.05 0.11
N VAL A 56 -0.48 7.02 -0.09
CA VAL A 56 -0.36 8.01 -1.17
C VAL A 56 0.80 8.99 -0.89
N PRO A 57 0.86 9.67 0.27
CA PRO A 57 2.02 10.50 0.62
C PRO A 57 3.34 9.74 0.63
N LEU A 58 3.34 8.46 1.05
CA LEU A 58 4.55 7.64 1.02
C LEU A 58 5.05 7.41 -0.42
N GLY A 59 4.14 7.18 -1.36
CA GLY A 59 4.46 7.08 -2.78
C GLY A 59 5.05 8.37 -3.34
N VAL A 60 4.46 9.52 -3.00
CA VAL A 60 5.02 10.84 -3.39
C VAL A 60 6.40 11.07 -2.80
N LEU A 61 6.62 10.68 -1.54
CA LEU A 61 7.93 10.78 -0.89
C LEU A 61 8.99 9.96 -1.64
N ILE A 62 8.66 8.72 -2.04
CA ILE A 62 9.55 7.86 -2.82
C ILE A 62 9.81 8.46 -4.20
N SER A 63 8.78 9.00 -4.88
CA SER A 63 8.92 9.71 -6.16
C SER A 63 9.99 10.81 -6.08
N ILE A 64 9.88 11.67 -5.08
CA ILE A 64 10.78 12.81 -4.94
C ILE A 64 12.19 12.36 -4.51
N THR A 65 12.30 11.39 -3.60
CA THR A 65 13.60 11.00 -3.00
C THR A 65 14.39 9.99 -3.84
N VAL A 66 13.72 8.98 -4.42
CA VAL A 66 14.37 7.89 -5.18
C VAL A 66 14.46 8.22 -6.66
N PHE A 67 13.40 8.81 -7.24
CA PHE A 67 13.36 9.13 -8.66
C PHE A 67 13.77 10.58 -8.96
N GLY A 68 13.98 11.41 -7.94
CA GLY A 68 14.45 12.79 -8.09
C GLY A 68 13.43 13.72 -8.74
N GLU A 69 12.14 13.38 -8.69
CA GLU A 69 11.09 14.21 -9.29
C GLU A 69 10.87 15.51 -8.51
N ASN A 70 10.52 16.58 -9.23
CA ASN A 70 10.14 17.85 -8.60
C ASN A 70 8.73 17.74 -8.00
N GLY A 71 8.65 17.48 -6.70
CA GLY A 71 7.38 17.41 -5.98
C GLY A 71 7.17 18.55 -4.98
N ASP A 72 5.90 18.84 -4.69
CA ASP A 72 5.51 19.88 -3.73
C ASP A 72 5.63 19.37 -2.29
N TRP A 73 6.79 19.64 -1.69
CA TRP A 73 7.09 19.32 -0.30
C TRP A 73 6.09 19.90 0.69
N LYS A 74 5.49 21.06 0.41
CA LYS A 74 4.54 21.70 1.33
C LYS A 74 3.26 20.88 1.43
N ARG A 75 2.74 20.41 0.28
CA ARG A 75 1.55 19.53 0.24
C ARG A 75 1.83 18.19 0.88
N LEU A 76 3.03 17.63 0.68
CA LEU A 76 3.43 16.37 1.32
C LEU A 76 3.50 16.49 2.85
N LEU A 77 4.10 17.57 3.36
CA LEU A 77 4.18 17.83 4.80
C LEU A 77 2.81 18.11 5.41
N LEU A 78 1.97 18.92 4.76
CA LEU A 78 0.61 19.18 5.23
C LEU A 78 -0.24 17.90 5.27
N GLY A 79 -0.24 17.12 4.19
CA GLY A 79 -0.95 15.84 4.16
C GLY A 79 -0.40 14.84 5.19
N GLY A 80 0.92 14.72 5.28
CA GLY A 80 1.60 13.82 6.22
C GLY A 80 1.31 14.16 7.68
N THR A 81 1.32 15.43 8.05
CA THR A 81 1.01 15.88 9.43
C THR A 81 -0.43 15.56 9.82
N VAL A 82 -1.40 15.76 8.92
CA VAL A 82 -2.81 15.40 9.17
C VAL A 82 -2.97 13.89 9.39
N ILE A 83 -2.31 13.06 8.58
CA ILE A 83 -2.36 11.60 8.74
C ILE A 83 -1.69 11.18 10.04
N PHE A 84 -0.56 11.78 10.39
CA PHE A 84 0.14 11.49 11.65
C PHE A 84 -0.71 11.85 12.87
N ALA A 85 -1.39 13.01 12.84
CA ALA A 85 -2.35 13.40 13.86
C ALA A 85 -3.50 12.39 13.97
N ALA A 86 -4.01 11.87 12.85
CA ALA A 86 -5.06 10.84 12.86
C ALA A 86 -4.60 9.53 13.53
N ILE A 87 -3.34 9.10 13.32
CA ILE A 87 -2.77 7.92 14.03
C ILE A 87 -2.72 8.18 15.53
N ILE A 88 -2.18 9.33 15.94
CA ILE A 88 -2.05 9.70 17.36
C ILE A 88 -3.42 9.69 18.03
N ILE A 89 -4.41 10.35 17.41
CA ILE A 89 -5.80 10.39 17.87
C ILE A 89 -6.34 8.96 18.00
N ASN A 90 -6.21 8.14 16.95
CA ASN A 90 -6.69 6.76 16.95
C ASN A 90 -6.11 5.93 18.11
N GLU A 91 -4.82 6.08 18.41
CA GLU A 91 -4.17 5.36 19.52
C GLU A 91 -4.61 5.90 20.89
N PHE A 92 -4.84 7.21 21.02
CA PHE A 92 -5.42 7.79 22.26
C PHE A 92 -6.83 7.29 22.52
N PHE A 93 -7.67 7.16 21.50
CA PHE A 93 -9.04 6.63 21.64
C PHE A 93 -9.05 5.11 21.87
N LYS A 94 -8.08 4.37 21.32
CA LYS A 94 -7.88 2.94 21.59
C LYS A 94 -7.64 2.67 23.08
N ASN A 95 -6.91 3.54 23.79
CA ASN A 95 -6.68 3.41 25.23
C ASN A 95 -7.88 3.75 26.12
N LYS A 96 -8.99 4.26 25.54
CA LYS A 96 -10.22 4.63 26.27
C LYS A 96 -11.41 3.75 25.97
N ALA A 97 -11.32 2.81 25.02
CA ALA A 97 -12.42 1.93 24.70
C ALA A 97 -12.57 0.85 25.79
N PRO A 98 -13.72 0.77 26.49
CA PRO A 98 -13.97 -0.34 27.41
C PRO A 98 -14.02 -1.64 26.62
N VAL A 99 -13.32 -2.67 27.14
CA VAL A 99 -13.38 -4.04 26.61
C VAL A 99 -14.80 -4.55 26.77
N TYR A 100 -15.65 -4.40 25.76
CA TYR A 100 -16.89 -5.15 25.68
C TYR A 100 -16.54 -6.60 25.38
N SER A 101 -16.40 -7.37 26.45
CA SER A 101 -16.33 -8.83 26.42
C SER A 101 -17.60 -9.36 25.77
N PHE A 102 -17.55 -9.61 24.45
CA PHE A 102 -18.49 -10.54 23.83
C PHE A 102 -18.08 -11.94 24.26
N LYS A 103 -18.59 -12.35 25.42
CA LYS A 103 -18.62 -13.73 25.85
C LYS A 103 -19.51 -14.49 24.85
N SER A 104 -18.89 -15.21 23.91
CA SER A 104 -19.59 -16.23 23.12
C SER A 104 -20.00 -17.35 24.08
N LYS A 105 -21.29 -17.68 24.09
CA LYS A 105 -21.75 -19.03 24.42
C LYS A 105 -21.30 -20.01 23.35
#